data_AF-A0A9C9TG05-F1
#
_entry.id   AF-A0A9C9TG05-F1
#
_cell.length_a   1.000
_cell.length_b   1.000
_cell.length_c   1.000
_cell.angle_alpha   90.00
_cell.angle_beta   90.00
_cell.angle_gamma   90.00
#
_symmetry.space_group_name_H-M   'P 1'
#
loop_
_entity.id
_entity.type
_entity.pdbx_description
1 polymer ?
#
loop_
_entity_poly.entity_id
_entity_poly.type
_entity_poly.pdbx_seq_one_letter_code
_entity_poly.pdbx_strand_id
1 'polypeptide(L)'
;MVLSTLKAASTQMPVRMVTASRGKHIRAEPIALLYEQKKIAHRSGDAALDLLEEEQRFMTTTGYVGEGSPNRADAAVWALTELTKPRKTWGVA
;
A
#
# COMPACT_ATOMS: atom_id res chain seq x y z
N MET A 1 -0.61 18.63 0.45
CA MET A 1 -0.42 18.20 -0.96
C MET A 1 -1.36 17.07 -1.38
N VAL A 2 -1.67 16.01 -0.60
CA VAL A 2 -2.61 14.95 -1.04
C VAL A 2 -4.09 15.36 -0.97
N LEU A 3 -4.55 15.85 0.19
CA LEU A 3 -5.96 16.25 0.37
C LEU A 3 -6.41 17.33 -0.61
N SER A 4 -5.53 18.30 -0.88
CA SER A 4 -5.77 19.37 -1.84
C SER A 4 -5.99 18.83 -3.26
N THR A 5 -5.19 17.84 -3.69
CA THR A 5 -5.34 17.19 -5.00
C THR A 5 -6.64 16.41 -5.10
N LEU A 6 -7.01 15.66 -4.05
CA LEU A 6 -8.28 14.91 -4.02
C LEU A 6 -9.49 15.85 -4.06
N LYS A 7 -9.44 16.98 -3.35
CA LYS A 7 -10.50 17.99 -3.40
C LYS A 7 -10.61 18.64 -4.78
N ALA A 8 -9.48 18.96 -5.41
CA ALA A 8 -9.48 19.51 -6.78
C ALA A 8 -10.06 18.52 -7.80
N ALA A 9 -9.82 17.22 -7.60
CA ALA A 9 -10.41 16.16 -8.41
C ALA A 9 -11.90 15.85 -8.07
N SER A 10 -12.52 16.60 -7.15
CA SER A 10 -13.92 16.41 -6.72
C SER A 10 -14.23 15.02 -6.16
N THR A 11 -13.27 14.40 -5.45
CA THR A 11 -13.49 13.13 -4.75
C THR A 11 -14.59 13.26 -3.69
N GLN A 12 -15.61 12.40 -3.76
CA GLN A 12 -16.72 12.36 -2.80
C GLN A 12 -16.49 11.37 -1.64
N MET A 13 -15.40 10.61 -1.66
CA MET A 13 -15.13 9.59 -0.64
C MET A 13 -14.56 10.21 0.65
N PRO A 14 -14.88 9.66 1.83
CA PRO A 14 -14.25 10.08 3.08
C PRO A 14 -12.72 9.92 3.02
N VAL A 15 -11.99 11.01 3.30
CA VAL A 15 -10.52 11.02 3.28
C VAL A 15 -9.99 11.04 4.71
N ARG A 16 -9.18 10.05 5.07
CA ARG A 16 -8.40 10.06 6.31
C ARG A 16 -6.94 10.36 6.00
N MET A 17 -6.44 11.46 6.55
CA MET A 17 -5.02 11.78 6.46
C MET A 17 -4.22 10.86 7.38
N VAL A 18 -3.13 10.32 6.86
CA VAL A 18 -2.16 9.51 7.61
C VAL A 18 -0.76 10.05 7.38
N THR A 19 0.09 9.95 8.40
CA THR A 19 1.51 10.30 8.32
C THR A 19 2.33 9.05 8.56
N ALA A 20 3.30 8.80 7.68
CA ALA A 20 4.27 7.74 7.88
C ALA A 20 5.33 8.19 8.89
N SER A 21 5.51 7.44 9.97
CA SER A 21 6.56 7.67 10.96
C SER A 21 7.82 6.83 10.74
N ARG A 22 7.71 5.74 9.97
CA ARG A 22 8.80 4.80 9.67
C ARG A 22 9.07 4.72 8.17
N GLY A 23 10.30 4.35 7.82
CA GLY A 23 10.72 4.13 6.43
C GLY A 23 9.84 3.11 5.70
N LYS A 24 9.79 3.22 4.36
CA LYS A 24 8.93 2.38 3.51
C LYS A 24 9.19 0.88 3.68
N HIS A 25 10.47 0.48 3.71
CA HIS A 25 10.87 -0.93 3.89
C HIS A 25 10.43 -1.48 5.25
N ILE A 26 10.60 -0.72 6.35
CA ILE A 26 10.16 -1.12 7.70
C ILE A 26 8.64 -1.30 7.74
N ARG A 27 7.88 -0.43 7.08
CA ARG A 27 6.42 -0.55 7.02
C ARG A 27 5.97 -1.73 6.17
N ALA A 28 6.76 -2.13 5.18
CA ALA A 28 6.45 -3.25 4.30
C ALA A 28 6.66 -4.62 4.97
N GLU A 29 7.54 -4.71 5.97
CA GLU A 29 7.91 -5.96 6.65
C GLU A 29 6.70 -6.80 7.13
N PRO A 30 5.68 -6.27 7.83
CA PRO A 30 4.53 -7.07 8.27
C PRO A 30 3.71 -7.62 7.10
N ILE A 31 3.69 -6.91 5.97
CA ILE A 31 2.97 -7.32 4.77
C ILE A 31 3.77 -8.38 3.99
N ALA A 32 5.09 -8.25 3.93
CA ALA A 32 5.97 -9.27 3.35
C ALA A 32 5.77 -10.64 4.01
N LEU A 33 5.59 -10.68 5.34
CA LEU A 33 5.27 -11.91 6.06
C LEU A 33 3.94 -12.54 5.60
N LEU A 34 2.93 -11.74 5.27
CA LEU A 34 1.66 -12.24 4.78
C LEU A 34 1.78 -12.82 3.36
N TYR A 35 2.64 -12.24 2.50
CA TYR A 35 3.00 -12.84 1.22
C TYR A 35 3.73 -14.18 1.40
N GLU A 36 4.71 -14.25 2.32
CA GLU A 36 5.42 -15.50 2.64
C GLU A 36 4.47 -16.59 3.15
N GLN A 37 3.48 -16.21 3.96
CA GLN A 37 2.42 -17.10 4.44
C GLN A 37 1.35 -17.43 3.38
N LYS A 38 1.48 -16.95 2.14
CA LYS A 38 0.51 -17.12 1.04
C LYS A 38 -0.89 -16.62 1.38
N LYS A 39 -1.00 -15.63 2.27
CA LYS A 39 -2.28 -14.98 2.65
C LYS A 39 -2.68 -13.87 1.69
N ILE A 40 -1.76 -13.41 0.85
CA ILE A 40 -1.99 -12.42 -0.19
C ILE A 40 -1.64 -13.05 -1.53
N ALA A 41 -2.51 -12.86 -2.52
CA ALA A 41 -2.29 -13.27 -3.89
C ALA A 41 -2.80 -12.17 -4.83
N HIS A 42 -2.09 -11.94 -5.93
CA HIS A 42 -2.53 -11.04 -6.99
C HIS A 42 -3.23 -11.81 -8.10
N ARG A 43 -4.15 -11.13 -8.78
CA ARG A 43 -4.84 -11.68 -9.95
C ARG A 43 -3.88 -11.65 -11.14
N SER A 44 -3.57 -12.81 -11.70
CA SER A 44 -2.76 -12.92 -12.91
C SER A 44 -3.44 -12.25 -14.12
N GLY A 45 -2.64 -11.63 -14.99
CA GLY A 45 -3.12 -10.95 -16.21
C GLY A 45 -3.69 -9.56 -15.96
N ASP A 46 -3.47 -8.99 -14.77
CA ASP A 46 -3.77 -7.60 -14.48
C ASP A 46 -2.49 -6.77 -14.58
N ALA A 47 -2.38 -5.98 -15.65
CA ALA A 47 -1.18 -5.18 -15.92
C ALA A 47 -0.80 -4.23 -14.77
N ALA A 48 -1.77 -3.75 -13.97
CA ALA A 48 -1.47 -2.89 -12.84
C ALA A 48 -0.82 -3.67 -11.67
N LEU A 49 -1.21 -4.93 -11.50
CA LEU A 49 -0.64 -5.82 -10.49
C LEU A 49 0.70 -6.40 -10.94
N ASP A 50 0.90 -6.64 -12.24
CA ASP A 50 2.19 -7.07 -12.77
C ASP A 50 3.27 -5.99 -12.52
N LEU A 51 2.96 -4.71 -12.80
CA LEU A 51 3.85 -3.59 -12.49
C LEU A 51 4.10 -3.41 -10.98
N LEU A 52 3.13 -3.77 -10.15
CA LEU A 52 3.31 -3.79 -8.70
C LEU A 52 4.32 -4.87 -8.29
N GLU A 53 4.23 -6.06 -8.86
CA GLU A 53 5.17 -7.16 -8.59
C GLU A 53 6.59 -6.83 -9.05
N GLU A 54 6.73 -6.13 -10.18
CA GLU A 54 8.02 -5.60 -10.62
C GLU A 54 8.63 -4.64 -9.59
N GLU A 55 7.87 -3.67 -9.07
CA GLU A 55 8.35 -2.79 -8.01
C GLU A 55 8.68 -3.56 -6.71
N GLN A 56 7.88 -4.58 -6.36
CA GLN A 56 8.15 -5.41 -5.18
C GLN A 56 9.46 -6.20 -5.30
N ARG A 57 9.84 -6.61 -6.51
CA ARG A 57 11.12 -7.32 -6.76
C ARG A 57 12.34 -6.48 -6.37
N PHE A 58 12.24 -5.15 -6.46
CA PHE A 58 13.32 -4.22 -6.11
C PHE A 58 13.27 -3.77 -4.64
N MET A 59 12.31 -4.25 -3.84
CA MET A 59 12.26 -4.00 -2.40
C MET A 59 13.16 -4.99 -1.65
N THR A 60 14.09 -4.46 -0.85
CA THR A 60 15.01 -5.22 -0.01
C THR A 60 14.82 -4.87 1.46
N THR A 61 15.49 -5.62 2.34
CA THR A 61 15.50 -5.35 3.79
C THR A 61 16.15 -4.02 4.16
N THR A 62 16.99 -3.46 3.28
CA THR A 62 17.69 -2.19 3.50
C THR A 62 17.06 -1.02 2.77
N GLY A 63 16.11 -1.25 1.85
CA GLY A 63 15.46 -0.19 1.11
C GLY A 63 14.96 -0.60 -0.27
N TYR A 64 14.68 0.37 -1.13
CA TYR A 64 14.31 0.14 -2.53
C TYR A 64 15.53 0.31 -3.42
N VAL A 65 15.77 -0.65 -4.31
CA VAL A 65 16.92 -0.68 -5.22
C VAL A 65 16.44 -0.48 -6.67
N GLY A 66 15.89 0.70 -6.94
CA GLY A 66 15.43 1.11 -8.26
C GLY A 66 15.39 2.63 -8.37
N GLU A 67 15.19 3.14 -9.59
CA GLU A 67 15.04 4.58 -9.80
C GLU A 67 13.70 5.08 -9.23
N GLY A 68 13.75 6.24 -8.57
CA GLY A 68 12.58 6.88 -8.00
C GLY A 68 12.06 6.22 -6.72
N SER A 69 10.73 6.23 -6.58
CA SER A 69 10.02 5.79 -5.38
C SER A 69 9.11 4.62 -5.74
N PRO A 70 9.05 3.54 -4.93
CA PRO A 70 8.18 2.39 -5.18
C PRO A 70 6.72 2.74 -4.88
N ASN A 71 6.10 3.52 -5.76
CA ASN A 71 4.81 4.14 -5.50
C ASN A 71 3.68 3.11 -5.45
N ARG A 72 3.72 2.07 -6.29
CA ARG A 72 2.74 0.98 -6.29
C ARG A 72 2.96 0.09 -5.09
N ALA A 73 4.20 -0.31 -4.81
CA ALA A 73 4.50 -1.15 -3.65
C ALA A 73 4.11 -0.45 -2.33
N ASP A 74 4.39 0.86 -2.20
CA ASP A 74 3.99 1.64 -1.02
C ASP A 74 2.47 1.77 -0.90
N ALA A 75 1.76 2.01 -2.02
CA ALA A 75 0.31 2.03 -2.05
C ALA A 75 -0.29 0.68 -1.64
N ALA A 76 0.27 -0.43 -2.13
CA ALA A 76 -0.17 -1.78 -1.76
C ALA A 76 0.03 -2.05 -0.28
N VAL A 77 1.18 -1.67 0.29
CA VAL A 77 1.46 -1.81 1.73
C VAL A 77 0.41 -1.08 2.56
N TRP A 78 0.04 0.15 2.20
CA TRP A 78 -1.02 0.89 2.90
C TRP A 78 -2.39 0.20 2.79
N ALA A 79 -2.77 -0.22 1.58
CA ALA A 79 -4.05 -0.90 1.35
C ALA A 79 -4.15 -2.21 2.15
N LEU A 80 -3.12 -3.05 2.07
CA LEU A 80 -3.06 -4.34 2.77
C LEU A 80 -2.99 -4.16 4.29
N THR A 81 -2.33 -3.11 4.78
CA THR A 81 -2.33 -2.79 6.21
C THR A 81 -3.73 -2.44 6.73
N GLU A 82 -4.55 -1.74 5.94
CA GLU A 82 -5.93 -1.46 6.34
C GLU A 82 -6.83 -2.70 6.20
N LEU A 83 -6.63 -3.52 5.16
CA LEU A 83 -7.42 -4.74 4.94
C LEU A 83 -7.16 -5.84 5.98
N THR A 84 -5.96 -5.88 6.55
CA THR A 84 -5.56 -6.90 7.55
C THR A 84 -5.93 -6.52 8.99
N LYS A 85 -6.33 -5.26 9.23
CA LYS A 85 -6.83 -4.84 10.54
C LYS A 85 -8.17 -5.53 10.84
N PRO A 86 -8.46 -5.82 12.13
CA PRO A 86 -9.78 -6.25 12.54
C PRO A 86 -10.82 -5.26 12.02
N ARG A 87 -11.91 -5.78 11.44
CA ARG A 87 -12.96 -4.96 10.85
C ARG A 87 -13.51 -4.03 11.93
N LYS A 88 -13.22 -2.73 11.84
CA LYS A 88 -13.94 -1.75 12.65
C LYS A 88 -15.38 -1.77 12.18
N THR A 89 -16.32 -2.05 13.09
CA THR A 89 -17.71 -1.68 12.87
C THR A 89 -17.70 -0.16 12.73
N TRP A 90 -17.94 0.32 11.52
CA TRP A 90 -18.29 1.72 11.34
C TRP A 90 -19.62 1.88 12.07
N GLY A 91 -19.58 2.52 13.24
CA GLY A 91 -20.78 2.81 14.01
C GLY A 91 -21.73 3.59 13.11
N VAL A 92 -22.84 2.96 12.76
CA VAL A 92 -24.03 3.67 12.31
C VAL A 92 -24.54 4.36 13.56
N ALA A 93 -24.31 5.67 13.63
CA ALA A 93 -24.97 6.59 14.54
C ALA A 93 -25.82 7.52 13.68
#